data_AF-A0A673KZL9-F1
#
_entry.id   AF-A0A673KZL9-F1
#
_cell.length_a   1.000
_cell.length_b   1.000
_cell.length_c   1.000
_cell.angle_alpha   90.00
_cell.angle_beta   90.00
_cell.angle_gamma   90.00
#
_symmetry.space_group_name_H-M   'P 1'
#
loop_
_entity.id
_entity.type
_entity.pdbx_description
1 polymer ?
#
loop_
_entity_poly.entity_id
_entity_poly.type
_entity_poly.pdbx_seq_one_letter_code
_entity_poly.pdbx_strand_id
1 'polypeptide(L)'
;EKIFNDPIHGHMELHPLLVKIIDTPQFQRLRHIKQLGTKYLVYPGATHTRFEHSLGVAHLAGCLIKSLQEKQPELNITEQDSLCVRIAALCHDMGHGPFSHLFDGMFIPEHEKASVDMFHCMRKKNGLDKEMKDYGLNLDEDITFIEELILKGQKDEPVKMCLKCWFSQCLSGCSD
;
A
#
# COMPACT_ATOMS: atom_id res chain seq x y z
N GLU A 1 4.15 18.03 3.02
CA GLU A 1 3.11 16.98 2.95
C GLU A 1 1.95 17.47 2.09
N LYS A 2 1.08 16.57 1.59
CA LYS A 2 -0.13 16.92 0.86
C LYS A 2 -1.35 16.38 1.62
N ILE A 3 -2.37 17.22 1.76
CA ILE A 3 -3.61 16.87 2.47
C ILE A 3 -4.62 16.32 1.46
N PHE A 4 -5.20 15.17 1.77
CA PHE A 4 -6.33 14.58 1.06
C PHE A 4 -7.55 14.58 1.98
N ASN A 5 -8.71 14.94 1.43
CA ASN A 5 -9.97 14.87 2.16
C ASN A 5 -10.69 13.59 1.77
N ASP A 6 -10.87 12.71 2.75
CA ASP A 6 -11.53 11.43 2.61
C ASP A 6 -12.79 11.37 3.49
N PRO A 7 -13.93 10.87 3.00
CA PRO A 7 -15.17 10.82 3.77
C PRO A 7 -15.12 9.86 4.98
N ILE A 8 -14.19 8.91 5.04
CA ILE A 8 -14.04 7.94 6.12
C ILE A 8 -13.04 8.46 7.16
N HIS A 9 -11.89 8.97 6.72
CA HIS A 9 -10.76 9.34 7.57
C HIS A 9 -10.61 10.86 7.80
N GLY A 10 -11.40 11.69 7.12
CA GLY A 10 -11.27 13.15 7.21
C GLY A 10 -10.01 13.65 6.49
N HIS A 11 -9.19 14.43 7.17
CA HIS A 11 -7.95 14.96 6.60
C HIS A 11 -6.81 13.96 6.74
N MET A 12 -6.33 13.43 5.61
CA MET A 12 -5.19 12.53 5.54
C MET A 12 -3.94 13.26 5.05
N GLU A 13 -2.90 13.27 5.87
CA GLU A 13 -1.60 13.84 5.52
C GLU A 13 -0.69 12.76 4.91
N LEU A 14 -0.34 12.93 3.63
CA LEU A 14 0.53 12.02 2.92
C LEU A 14 1.90 12.65 2.65
N HIS A 15 2.93 11.85 2.92
CA HIS A 15 4.33 12.22 2.69
C HIS A 15 4.57 12.52 1.19
N PRO A 16 5.39 13.52 0.83
CA PRO A 16 5.65 13.86 -0.57
C PRO A 16 6.08 12.69 -1.47
N LEU A 17 6.86 11.74 -0.93
CA LEU A 17 7.23 10.52 -1.65
C LEU A 17 6.01 9.67 -2.04
N LEU A 18 5.03 9.52 -1.14
CA LEU A 18 3.78 8.82 -1.44
C LEU A 18 2.99 9.56 -2.52
N VAL A 19 2.98 10.89 -2.50
CA VAL A 19 2.33 11.70 -3.54
C VAL A 19 2.96 11.46 -4.91
N LYS A 20 4.30 11.35 -4.99
CA LYS A 20 4.99 11.01 -6.24
C LYS A 20 4.61 9.63 -6.77
N ILE A 21 4.40 8.66 -5.88
CA ILE A 21 3.87 7.33 -6.24
C ILE A 21 2.42 7.42 -6.72
N ILE A 22 1.58 8.17 -5.99
CA ILE A 22 0.16 8.37 -6.31
C ILE A 22 -0.01 9.00 -7.70
N ASP A 23 0.81 9.98 -8.05
CA ASP A 23 0.72 10.73 -9.29
C ASP A 23 1.31 9.97 -10.50
N THR A 24 1.48 8.65 -10.42
CA THR A 24 1.89 7.80 -11.55
C THR A 24 0.69 7.16 -12.27
N PRO A 25 0.79 6.87 -13.58
CA PRO A 25 -0.28 6.18 -14.31
C PRO A 25 -0.63 4.80 -13.73
N GLN A 26 0.37 4.08 -13.20
CA GLN A 26 0.20 2.74 -12.62
C GLN A 26 -0.70 2.79 -11.38
N PHE A 27 -0.53 3.81 -10.54
CA PHE A 27 -1.37 3.99 -9.35
C PHE A 27 -2.73 4.61 -9.69
N GLN A 28 -2.77 5.64 -10.55
CA GLN A 28 -4.02 6.29 -10.97
C GLN A 28 -5.00 5.32 -11.64
N ARG A 29 -4.51 4.23 -12.24
CA ARG A 29 -5.33 3.12 -12.75
C ARG A 29 -6.36 2.61 -11.74
N LEU A 30 -6.02 2.60 -10.44
CA LEU A 30 -6.90 2.08 -9.39
C LEU A 30 -8.24 2.83 -9.29
N ARG A 31 -8.34 4.06 -9.82
CA ARG A 31 -9.59 4.83 -9.90
C ARG A 31 -10.66 4.16 -10.77
N HIS A 32 -10.25 3.23 -11.62
CA HIS A 32 -11.12 2.54 -12.56
C HIS A 32 -11.47 1.12 -12.09
N ILE A 33 -11.02 0.72 -10.90
CA ILE A 33 -11.22 -0.64 -10.36
C ILE A 33 -12.13 -0.54 -9.14
N LYS A 34 -13.35 -1.04 -9.26
CA LYS A 34 -14.32 -1.07 -8.16
C LYS A 34 -13.84 -2.00 -7.07
N GLN A 35 -13.79 -1.54 -5.82
CA GLN A 35 -13.37 -2.34 -4.67
C GLN A 35 -14.14 -3.67 -4.62
N LEU A 36 -15.46 -3.55 -4.76
CA LEU A 36 -16.42 -4.64 -4.63
C LEU A 36 -16.83 -5.26 -5.98
N GLY A 37 -16.02 -5.11 -7.03
CA GLY A 37 -16.26 -5.75 -8.33
C GLY A 37 -17.62 -5.35 -8.91
N THR A 38 -18.49 -6.32 -9.19
CA THR A 38 -19.84 -6.10 -9.77
C THR A 38 -20.91 -5.77 -8.72
N LYS A 39 -20.61 -5.79 -7.41
CA LYS A 39 -21.60 -5.52 -6.36
C LYS A 39 -22.25 -4.13 -6.50
N TYR A 40 -21.59 -3.17 -7.16
CA TYR A 40 -22.17 -1.86 -7.47
C TYR A 40 -23.43 -1.91 -8.35
N LEU A 41 -23.62 -3.00 -9.12
CA LEU A 41 -24.82 -3.22 -9.94
C LEU A 41 -26.05 -3.58 -9.09
N VAL A 42 -25.85 -4.06 -7.86
CA VAL A 42 -26.90 -4.44 -6.91
C VAL A 42 -27.02 -3.40 -5.80
N TYR A 43 -25.88 -2.87 -5.35
CA TYR A 43 -25.77 -1.88 -4.27
C TYR A 43 -25.28 -0.55 -4.83
N PRO A 44 -26.16 0.44 -5.09
CA PRO A 44 -25.77 1.69 -5.74
C PRO A 44 -24.79 2.55 -4.92
N GLY A 45 -24.64 2.28 -3.61
CA GLY A 45 -23.63 2.91 -2.76
C GLY A 45 -22.23 2.31 -2.87
N ALA A 46 -22.08 1.11 -3.45
CA ALA A 46 -20.79 0.42 -3.61
C ALA A 46 -19.98 0.96 -4.80
N THR A 47 -19.86 2.29 -4.90
CA THR A 47 -19.18 2.96 -6.03
C THR A 47 -17.69 3.14 -5.81
N HIS A 48 -17.22 2.90 -4.58
CA HIS A 48 -15.83 3.10 -4.20
C HIS A 48 -14.88 2.19 -4.98
N THR A 49 -13.67 2.69 -5.17
CA THR A 49 -12.61 2.13 -5.98
C THR A 49 -11.40 1.78 -5.11
N ARG A 50 -10.53 0.95 -5.66
CA ARG A 50 -9.27 0.56 -4.99
C ARG A 50 -8.38 1.77 -4.70
N PHE A 51 -8.54 2.87 -5.45
CA PHE A 51 -7.71 4.08 -5.27
C PHE A 51 -7.88 4.70 -3.88
N GLU A 52 -9.11 5.08 -3.50
CA GLU A 52 -9.37 5.67 -2.19
C GLU A 52 -9.11 4.69 -1.05
N HIS A 53 -9.35 3.40 -1.28
CA HIS A 53 -8.99 2.35 -0.33
C HIS A 53 -7.47 2.36 -0.06
N SER A 54 -6.64 2.28 -1.10
CA SER A 54 -5.18 2.31 -0.96
C SER A 54 -4.65 3.56 -0.26
N LEU A 55 -5.27 4.73 -0.49
CA LEU A 55 -4.93 5.95 0.25
C LEU A 55 -5.25 5.82 1.75
N GLY A 56 -6.44 5.32 2.08
CA GLY A 56 -6.86 5.09 3.47
C GLY A 56 -5.95 4.10 4.18
N VAL A 57 -5.59 2.99 3.54
CA VAL A 57 -4.68 1.98 4.11
C VAL A 57 -3.29 2.58 4.38
N ALA A 58 -2.75 3.39 3.45
CA ALA A 58 -1.47 4.07 3.65
C ALA A 58 -1.51 5.11 4.79
N HIS A 59 -2.65 5.79 4.97
CA HIS A 59 -2.86 6.70 6.09
C HIS A 59 -2.92 5.95 7.43
N LEU A 60 -3.75 4.91 7.52
CA LEU A 60 -3.89 4.09 8.74
C LEU A 60 -2.57 3.42 9.13
N ALA A 61 -1.80 2.93 8.15
CA ALA A 61 -0.49 2.38 8.38
C ALA A 61 0.46 3.41 9.03
N GLY A 62 0.46 4.66 8.54
CA GLY A 62 1.24 5.75 9.16
C GLY A 62 0.79 6.07 10.59
N CYS A 63 -0.52 6.12 10.84
CA CYS A 63 -1.08 6.36 12.18
C CYS A 63 -0.67 5.25 13.18
N LEU A 64 -0.68 4.00 12.73
CA LEU A 64 -0.22 2.89 13.56
C LEU A 64 1.28 3.01 13.87
N ILE A 65 2.12 3.19 12.85
CA ILE A 65 3.57 3.30 13.05
C ILE A 65 3.89 4.40 14.06
N LYS A 66 3.24 5.56 13.93
CA LYS A 66 3.37 6.66 14.89
C LYS A 66 2.98 6.23 16.31
N SER A 67 1.85 5.54 16.46
CA SER A 67 1.44 5.02 17.78
C SER A 67 2.40 3.97 18.33
N LEU A 68 3.07 3.18 17.50
CA LEU A 68 4.07 2.20 17.94
C LEU A 68 5.36 2.89 18.36
N GLN A 69 5.84 3.87 17.59
CA GLN A 69 6.99 4.71 17.95
C GLN A 69 6.78 5.42 19.30
N GLU A 70 5.57 5.92 19.55
CA GLU A 70 5.22 6.61 20.80
C GLU A 70 5.09 5.66 22.01
N LYS A 71 4.48 4.49 21.82
CA LYS A 71 4.16 3.55 22.93
C LYS A 71 5.26 2.54 23.21
N GLN A 72 6.09 2.23 22.23
CA GLN A 72 7.13 1.20 22.29
C GLN A 72 8.44 1.70 21.66
N PRO A 73 9.07 2.74 22.24
CA PRO A 73 10.29 3.33 21.71
C PRO A 73 11.45 2.33 21.61
N GLU A 74 11.43 1.25 22.41
CA GLU A 74 12.40 0.16 22.36
C GLU A 74 12.43 -0.60 21.03
N LEU A 75 11.37 -0.48 20.22
CA LEU A 75 11.32 -1.06 18.87
C LEU A 75 12.21 -0.32 17.87
N ASN A 76 12.67 0.90 18.20
CA ASN A 76 13.55 1.72 17.37
C ASN A 76 13.06 1.89 15.92
N ILE A 77 11.74 2.03 15.72
CA ILE A 77 11.15 2.18 14.39
C ILE A 77 11.55 3.54 13.80
N THR A 78 12.27 3.51 12.69
CA THR A 78 12.77 4.72 12.03
C THR A 78 11.73 5.35 11.09
N GLU A 79 11.96 6.61 10.70
CA GLU A 79 11.14 7.24 9.66
C GLU A 79 11.27 6.53 8.30
N GLN A 80 12.41 5.90 8.04
CA GLN A 80 12.63 5.06 6.85
C GLN A 80 11.71 3.83 6.90
N ASP A 81 11.63 3.13 8.04
CA ASP A 81 10.70 2.00 8.23
C ASP A 81 9.25 2.44 8.04
N SER A 82 8.88 3.59 8.62
CA SER A 82 7.55 4.20 8.48
C SER A 82 7.19 4.45 7.02
N LEU A 83 8.12 5.02 6.24
CA LEU A 83 7.92 5.24 4.81
C LEU A 83 7.77 3.93 4.04
N CYS A 84 8.60 2.93 4.31
CA CYS A 84 8.51 1.61 3.67
C CYS A 84 7.15 0.96 3.92
N VAL A 85 6.66 0.96 5.18
CA VAL A 85 5.36 0.41 5.53
C VAL A 85 4.22 1.15 4.84
N ARG A 86 4.28 2.49 4.78
CA ARG A 86 3.26 3.30 4.09
C ARG A 86 3.29 3.10 2.58
N ILE A 87 4.45 2.90 1.97
CA ILE A 87 4.59 2.60 0.54
C ILE A 87 4.01 1.21 0.24
N ALA A 88 4.33 0.21 1.06
CA ALA A 88 3.75 -1.13 0.93
C ALA A 88 2.22 -1.07 1.05
N ALA A 89 1.71 -0.36 2.07
CA ALA A 89 0.27 -0.15 2.29
C ALA A 89 -0.41 0.51 1.09
N LEU A 90 0.23 1.51 0.52
CA LEU A 90 -0.27 2.18 -0.66
C LEU A 90 -0.32 1.22 -1.86
N CYS A 91 0.73 0.43 -2.06
CA CYS A 91 0.90 -0.36 -3.29
C CYS A 91 0.30 -1.78 -3.23
N HIS A 92 -0.21 -2.23 -2.08
CA HIS A 92 -0.62 -3.63 -1.88
C HIS A 92 -1.69 -4.12 -2.86
N ASP A 93 -2.55 -3.23 -3.35
CA ASP A 93 -3.69 -3.52 -4.22
C ASP A 93 -3.45 -3.19 -5.71
N MET A 94 -2.23 -2.80 -6.08
CA MET A 94 -1.91 -2.38 -7.46
C MET A 94 -2.09 -3.49 -8.51
N GLY A 95 -2.00 -4.75 -8.10
CA GLY A 95 -2.08 -5.94 -8.92
C GLY A 95 -3.50 -6.35 -9.31
N HIS A 96 -4.54 -5.78 -8.68
CA HIS A 96 -5.91 -6.15 -8.99
C HIS A 96 -6.28 -5.91 -10.45
N GLY A 97 -6.92 -6.90 -11.07
CA GLY A 97 -7.47 -6.81 -12.42
C GLY A 97 -8.83 -6.09 -12.50
N PRO A 98 -9.39 -5.94 -13.72
CA PRO A 98 -10.78 -5.49 -13.90
C PRO A 98 -11.73 -6.40 -13.11
N PHE A 99 -12.75 -5.84 -12.43
CA PHE A 99 -13.65 -6.60 -11.56
C PHE A 99 -13.01 -7.21 -10.28
N SER A 100 -11.79 -6.78 -9.90
CA SER A 100 -11.09 -7.19 -8.68
C SER A 100 -11.03 -8.71 -8.53
N HIS A 101 -11.53 -9.27 -7.41
CA HIS A 101 -11.45 -10.71 -7.12
C HIS A 101 -12.12 -11.62 -8.16
N LEU A 102 -13.09 -11.12 -8.95
CA LEU A 102 -13.68 -11.91 -10.03
C LEU A 102 -12.65 -12.26 -11.11
N PHE A 103 -11.60 -11.46 -11.24
CA PHE A 103 -10.52 -11.66 -12.21
C PHE A 103 -9.36 -12.46 -11.62
N ASP A 104 -9.04 -12.24 -10.35
CA ASP A 104 -7.95 -12.95 -9.66
C ASP A 104 -8.29 -14.44 -9.43
N GLY A 105 -9.58 -14.81 -9.39
CA GLY A 105 -10.03 -16.20 -9.29
C GLY A 105 -10.16 -16.95 -10.63
N MET A 106 -10.22 -16.24 -11.76
CA MET A 106 -10.50 -16.84 -13.07
C MET A 106 -9.38 -16.66 -14.11
N PHE A 107 -8.54 -15.63 -14.01
CA PHE A 107 -7.65 -15.22 -15.11
C PHE A 107 -6.19 -14.93 -14.72
N ILE A 108 -5.87 -14.50 -13.50
CA ILE A 108 -4.49 -14.17 -13.08
C ILE A 108 -4.18 -14.76 -11.69
N PRO A 109 -3.02 -15.41 -11.48
CA PRO A 109 -2.61 -15.88 -10.15
C PRO A 109 -2.32 -14.70 -9.21
N GLU A 110 -2.80 -14.81 -7.96
CA GLU A 110 -2.50 -13.97 -6.77
C GLU A 110 -2.19 -12.49 -7.04
N HIS A 111 -3.17 -11.61 -6.80
CA HIS A 111 -3.04 -10.16 -6.98
C HIS A 111 -1.85 -9.55 -6.21
N GLU A 112 -1.42 -10.15 -5.10
CA GLU A 112 -0.24 -9.73 -4.34
C GLU A 112 1.04 -9.77 -5.18
N LYS A 113 1.24 -10.84 -5.96
CA LYS A 113 2.40 -10.96 -6.85
C LYS A 113 2.31 -9.95 -7.98
N ALA A 114 1.12 -9.77 -8.55
CA ALA A 114 0.89 -8.75 -9.57
C ALA A 114 1.12 -7.33 -9.03
N SER A 115 0.85 -7.07 -7.74
CA SER A 115 1.14 -5.79 -7.08
C SER A 115 2.63 -5.53 -7.01
N VAL A 116 3.45 -6.53 -6.68
CA VAL A 116 4.92 -6.42 -6.71
C VAL A 116 5.43 -6.14 -8.12
N ASP A 117 4.95 -6.89 -9.12
CA ASP A 117 5.35 -6.68 -10.52
C ASP A 117 4.96 -5.26 -11.00
N MET A 118 3.77 -4.79 -10.63
CA MET A 118 3.32 -3.43 -10.95
C MET A 118 4.14 -2.36 -10.23
N PHE A 119 4.49 -2.58 -8.96
CA PHE A 119 5.35 -1.69 -8.18
C PHE A 119 6.72 -1.54 -8.84
N HIS A 120 7.36 -2.64 -9.25
CA HIS A 120 8.61 -2.60 -10.00
C HIS A 120 8.50 -1.84 -11.33
N CYS A 121 7.44 -2.10 -12.10
CA CYS A 121 7.18 -1.44 -13.37
C CYS A 121 7.01 0.07 -13.18
N MET A 122 6.20 0.47 -12.19
CA MET A 122 5.97 1.86 -11.81
C MET A 122 7.28 2.55 -11.40
N ARG A 123 8.08 1.92 -10.54
CA ARG A 123 9.35 2.45 -10.06
C ARG A 123 10.31 2.76 -11.21
N LYS A 124 10.53 1.77 -12.10
CA LYS A 124 11.44 1.90 -13.24
C LYS A 124 10.96 2.93 -14.28
N LYS A 125 9.66 2.93 -14.63
CA LYS A 125 9.12 3.81 -15.68
C LYS A 125 9.06 5.28 -15.29
N ASN A 126 8.88 5.56 -14.00
CA ASN A 126 8.71 6.93 -13.51
C ASN A 126 9.96 7.49 -12.81
N GLY A 127 11.09 6.76 -12.81
CA GLY A 127 12.34 7.21 -12.20
C GLY A 127 12.27 7.40 -10.68
N LEU A 128 11.40 6.65 -10.00
CA LEU A 128 11.16 6.81 -8.55
C LEU A 128 12.36 6.40 -7.69
N ASP A 129 13.31 5.66 -8.23
CA ASP A 129 14.55 5.27 -7.54
C ASP A 129 15.34 6.45 -7.02
N LYS A 130 15.42 7.51 -7.83
CA LYS A 130 16.11 8.73 -7.45
C LYS A 130 15.39 9.40 -6.30
N GLU A 131 14.07 9.49 -6.40
CA GLU A 131 13.22 10.12 -5.39
C GLU A 131 13.27 9.38 -4.05
N MET A 132 13.19 8.05 -4.08
CA MET A 132 13.31 7.21 -2.89
C MET A 132 14.66 7.44 -2.19
N LYS A 133 15.76 7.50 -2.95
CA LYS A 133 17.09 7.82 -2.41
C LYS A 133 17.17 9.24 -1.84
N ASP A 134 16.60 10.22 -2.53
CA ASP A 134 16.58 11.62 -2.09
C ASP A 134 15.82 11.79 -0.76
N TYR A 135 14.86 10.92 -0.47
CA TYR A 135 14.14 10.84 0.81
C TYR A 135 14.76 9.87 1.83
N GLY A 136 15.94 9.32 1.55
CA GLY A 136 16.72 8.55 2.51
C GLY A 136 16.49 7.03 2.51
N LEU A 137 15.79 6.47 1.51
CA LEU A 137 15.62 5.01 1.39
C LEU A 137 16.87 4.34 0.82
N ASN A 138 17.24 3.20 1.39
CA ASN A 138 18.22 2.26 0.85
C ASN A 138 17.53 1.29 -0.12
N LEU A 139 17.69 1.51 -1.43
CA LEU A 139 16.97 0.75 -2.45
C LEU A 139 17.17 -0.78 -2.40
N ASP A 140 18.31 -1.28 -1.92
CA ASP A 140 18.56 -2.72 -1.92
C ASP A 140 17.76 -3.42 -0.81
N GLU A 141 17.72 -2.81 0.38
CA GLU A 141 17.05 -3.35 1.56
C GLU A 141 15.57 -2.98 1.62
N ASP A 142 15.23 -1.72 1.34
CA ASP A 142 13.88 -1.19 1.51
C ASP A 142 12.91 -1.70 0.45
N ILE A 143 13.38 -1.88 -0.79
CA ILE A 143 12.56 -2.44 -1.86
C ILE A 143 12.19 -3.89 -1.53
N THR A 144 13.17 -4.68 -1.10
CA THR A 144 12.94 -6.05 -0.62
C THR A 144 11.95 -6.05 0.54
N PHE A 145 12.09 -5.13 1.49
CA PHE A 145 11.18 -5.04 2.63
C PHE A 145 9.74 -4.67 2.22
N ILE A 146 9.56 -3.72 1.30
CA ILE A 146 8.25 -3.33 0.75
C ILE A 146 7.58 -4.52 0.05
N GLU A 147 8.35 -5.28 -0.74
CA GLU A 147 7.86 -6.47 -1.44
C GLU A 147 7.38 -7.56 -0.48
N GLU A 148 8.17 -7.84 0.57
CA GLU A 148 7.81 -8.81 1.59
C GLU A 148 6.51 -8.44 2.31
N LEU A 149 6.29 -7.15 2.57
CA LEU A 149 5.04 -6.64 3.15
C LEU A 149 3.85 -6.85 2.20
N ILE A 150 4.01 -6.50 0.92
CA ILE A 150 2.95 -6.69 -0.10
C ILE A 150 2.59 -8.18 -0.27
N LEU A 151 3.60 -9.06 -0.28
CA LEU A 151 3.42 -10.50 -0.42
C LEU A 151 2.91 -11.20 0.84
N LYS A 152 2.63 -10.46 1.93
CA LYS A 152 2.17 -10.99 3.22
C LYS A 152 3.11 -12.07 3.80
N GLY A 153 4.40 -12.03 3.45
CA GLY A 153 5.38 -13.08 3.75
C GLY A 153 5.93 -13.05 5.18
N GLN A 154 6.00 -14.22 5.83
CA GLN A 154 6.70 -14.43 7.11
C GLN A 154 8.15 -14.87 6.84
N LYS A 155 9.13 -13.98 7.09
CA LYS A 155 10.56 -14.37 7.22
C LYS A 155 11.31 -13.55 8.27
N ASP A 156 12.32 -14.22 8.82
CA ASP A 156 12.95 -14.15 10.16
C ASP A 156 13.80 -12.91 10.49
N GLU A 157 13.19 -11.76 10.77
CA GLU A 157 13.84 -10.74 11.60
C GLU A 157 12.89 -10.18 12.67
N PRO A 158 13.28 -10.15 13.96
CA PRO A 158 12.36 -9.92 15.07
C PRO A 158 11.68 -8.54 15.07
N VAL A 159 12.34 -7.49 14.57
CA VAL A 159 11.77 -6.13 14.51
C VAL A 159 10.78 -6.00 13.34
N LYS A 160 11.19 -6.48 12.15
CA LYS A 160 10.33 -6.52 10.96
C LYS A 160 9.19 -7.52 11.10
N MET A 161 9.29 -8.51 12.00
CA MET A 161 8.25 -9.49 12.28
C MET A 161 6.98 -8.83 12.84
N CYS A 162 7.10 -7.84 13.73
CA CYS A 162 5.93 -7.19 14.33
C CYS A 162 5.13 -6.41 13.28
N LEU A 163 5.84 -5.68 12.41
CA LEU A 163 5.26 -4.95 11.28
C LEU A 163 4.67 -5.89 10.23
N LYS A 164 5.38 -6.97 9.85
CA LYS A 164 4.90 -7.98 8.91
C LYS A 164 3.64 -8.71 9.42
N CYS A 165 3.62 -9.11 10.69
CA CYS A 165 2.46 -9.76 11.31
C CYS A 165 1.24 -8.84 11.34
N TRP A 166 1.42 -7.57 11.72
CA TRP A 166 0.32 -6.61 11.71
C TRP A 166 -0.18 -6.35 10.28
N PHE A 167 0.73 -6.11 9.35
CA PHE A 167 0.39 -5.82 7.96
C PHE A 167 -0.39 -6.98 7.32
N SER A 168 0.05 -8.22 7.59
CA SER A 168 -0.67 -9.44 7.21
C SER A 168 -2.08 -9.52 7.83
N GLN A 169 -2.22 -9.25 9.13
CA GLN A 169 -3.51 -9.29 9.83
C GLN A 169 -4.47 -8.19 9.36
N CYS A 170 -4.00 -6.95 9.19
CA CYS A 170 -4.85 -5.84 8.76
C CYS A 170 -5.27 -5.93 7.28
N LEU A 171 -4.38 -6.40 6.39
CA LEU A 171 -4.74 -6.58 4.99
C LEU A 171 -5.65 -7.79 4.76
N SER A 172 -5.51 -8.85 5.55
CA SER A 172 -6.41 -10.01 5.45
C SER A 172 -7.88 -9.69 5.72
N GLY A 173 -8.17 -8.62 6.47
CA GLY A 173 -9.53 -8.13 6.70
C GLY A 173 -10.03 -7.08 5.69
N CYS A 174 -9.17 -6.59 4.77
CA CYS A 174 -9.52 -5.56 3.79
C CYS A 174 -9.99 -6.13 2.43
N SER A 175 -9.78 -7.43 2.20
CA SER A 175 -10.03 -8.10 0.92
C SER A 175 -11.50 -8.50 0.67
N ASP A 176 -12.43 -8.35 1.62
CA ASP A 176 -13.83 -8.83 1.51
C ASP A 176 -14.92 -7.75 1.64
#